data_AF-A0A2G9TFR1-F1
#
_entry.id   AF-A0A2G9TFR1-F1
#
_cell.length_a   1.000
_cell.length_b   1.000
_cell.length_c   1.000
_cell.angle_alpha   90.00
_cell.angle_beta   90.00
_cell.angle_gamma   90.00
#
_symmetry.space_group_name_H-M   'P 1'
#
loop_
_entity.id
_entity.type
_entity.pdbx_description
1 polymer ?
#
loop_
_entity_poly.entity_id
_entity_poly.type
_entity_poly.pdbx_seq_one_letter_code
_entity_poly.pdbx_strand_id
1 'polypeptide(L)'
;MALRSELMRDGFGKYVPHIVTLSKSDERIGDVYGAFTSIQDDDFNELVARFETLRGEYETLGGCFELLASTSANTAVEPILLSIMQHFMIIPEDVSVRLSYFRLIESCVNEIVLHKNGVDPDFDSQFHFETPVSEII
;
A
#
# COMPACT_ATOMS: atom_id res chain seq x y z
N MET A 1 -6.96 -9.33 -6.53
CA MET A 1 -5.63 -8.93 -5.99
C MET A 1 -4.52 -9.99 -6.10
N ALA A 2 -4.52 -11.09 -5.32
CA ALA A 2 -3.33 -11.95 -5.13
C ALA A 2 -2.64 -12.46 -6.42
N LEU A 3 -3.40 -12.96 -7.40
CA LEU A 3 -2.87 -13.45 -8.67
C LEU A 3 -2.21 -12.33 -9.51
N ARG A 4 -2.72 -11.09 -9.42
CA ARG A 4 -2.12 -9.93 -10.11
C ARG A 4 -0.80 -9.57 -9.45
N SER A 5 -0.73 -9.57 -8.11
CA SER A 5 0.51 -9.32 -7.38
C SER A 5 1.58 -10.37 -7.67
N GLU A 6 1.20 -11.65 -7.73
CA GLU A 6 2.10 -12.75 -8.13
C GLU A 6 2.61 -12.58 -9.56
N LEU A 7 1.71 -12.35 -10.52
CA LEU A 7 2.08 -12.11 -11.92
C LEU A 7 3.06 -10.93 -12.07
N MET A 8 2.83 -9.83 -11.33
CA MET A 8 3.68 -8.65 -11.38
C MET A 8 5.07 -8.92 -10.78
N ARG A 9 5.15 -9.64 -9.66
CA ARG A 9 6.42 -10.08 -9.05
C ARG A 9 7.21 -11.03 -9.95
N ASP A 10 6.53 -11.90 -10.70
CA ASP A 10 7.15 -12.83 -11.65
C ASP A 10 7.71 -12.11 -12.92
N GLY A 11 7.66 -10.78 -12.93
CA GLY A 11 8.32 -9.94 -13.93
C GLY A 11 7.40 -9.42 -15.02
N PHE A 12 6.10 -9.69 -14.95
CA PHE A 12 5.13 -9.13 -15.91
C PHE A 12 5.12 -7.60 -15.87
N GLY A 13 5.33 -6.98 -14.70
CA GLY A 13 5.37 -5.52 -14.54
C GLY A 13 6.35 -4.83 -15.50
N LYS A 14 7.46 -5.49 -15.84
CA LYS A 14 8.48 -4.98 -16.78
C LYS A 14 7.97 -4.86 -18.22
N TYR A 15 6.95 -5.64 -18.58
CA TYR A 15 6.37 -5.65 -19.92
C TYR A 15 5.15 -4.75 -20.06
N VAL A 16 4.55 -4.28 -18.96
CA VAL A 16 3.39 -3.38 -18.98
C VAL A 16 3.61 -2.14 -19.88
N PRO A 17 4.75 -1.42 -19.83
CA PRO A 17 4.98 -0.27 -20.72
C PRO A 17 4.96 -0.64 -22.22
N HIS A 18 5.42 -1.85 -22.57
CA HIS A 18 5.38 -2.35 -23.93
C HIS A 18 3.94 -2.69 -24.36
N ILE A 19 3.16 -3.30 -23.47
CA ILE A 19 1.73 -3.60 -23.71
C ILE A 19 0.95 -2.30 -23.93
N VAL A 20 1.20 -1.26 -23.12
CA VAL A 20 0.60 0.08 -23.28
C VAL A 20 0.96 0.73 -24.62
N THR A 21 2.13 0.42 -25.16
CA THR A 21 2.52 0.93 -26.48
C THR A 21 1.81 0.16 -27.59
N LEU A 22 1.72 -1.17 -27.46
CA LEU A 22 1.05 -2.04 -28.42
C LEU A 22 -0.47 -1.82 -28.48
N SER A 23 -1.10 -1.53 -27.35
CA SER A 23 -2.55 -1.24 -27.27
C SER A 23 -2.98 -0.03 -28.08
N LYS A 24 -2.05 0.89 -28.40
CA LYS A 24 -2.31 2.05 -29.26
C LYS A 24 -2.38 1.70 -30.74
N SER A 25 -1.86 0.53 -31.13
CA SER A 25 -1.78 0.09 -32.54
C SER A 25 -2.63 -1.14 -32.83
N ASP A 26 -2.93 -1.97 -31.82
CA ASP A 26 -3.75 -3.17 -31.95
C ASP A 26 -4.97 -3.07 -31.02
N GLU A 27 -6.17 -3.03 -31.61
CA GLU A 27 -7.46 -2.92 -30.91
C GLU A 27 -7.69 -4.08 -29.94
N ARG A 28 -7.30 -5.31 -30.30
CA ARG A 28 -7.51 -6.48 -29.43
C ARG A 28 -6.65 -6.41 -28.18
N ILE A 29 -5.42 -5.91 -28.32
CA ILE A 29 -4.54 -5.65 -27.17
C ILE A 29 -5.11 -4.51 -26.32
N GLY A 30 -5.66 -3.48 -26.96
CA GLY A 30 -6.40 -2.40 -26.30
C GLY A 30 -7.55 -2.91 -25.43
N ASP A 31 -8.42 -3.76 -25.98
CA ASP A 31 -9.57 -4.30 -25.27
C ASP A 31 -9.14 -5.15 -24.05
N VAL A 32 -8.18 -6.05 -24.24
CA VAL A 32 -7.69 -6.92 -23.16
C VAL A 32 -6.98 -6.12 -22.08
N TYR A 33 -6.16 -5.13 -22.45
CA TYR A 33 -5.49 -4.27 -21.49
C TYR A 33 -6.48 -3.39 -20.73
N GLY A 34 -7.49 -2.83 -21.41
CA GLY A 34 -8.55 -2.04 -20.78
C GLY A 34 -9.37 -2.87 -19.79
N ALA A 35 -9.71 -4.11 -20.13
CA ALA A 35 -10.36 -5.02 -19.19
C ALA A 35 -9.46 -5.32 -17.98
N PHE A 36 -8.16 -5.54 -18.21
CA PHE A 36 -7.19 -5.78 -17.14
C PHE A 36 -7.10 -4.61 -16.14
N THR A 37 -7.04 -3.37 -16.65
CA THR A 37 -7.00 -2.16 -15.81
C THR A 37 -8.34 -1.88 -15.13
N SER A 38 -9.47 -2.14 -15.79
CA SER A 38 -10.79 -2.00 -15.14
C SER A 38 -10.92 -2.90 -13.92
N ILE A 39 -10.49 -4.16 -14.02
CA ILE A 39 -10.52 -5.09 -12.88
C ILE A 39 -9.53 -4.63 -11.79
N GLN A 40 -8.40 -4.05 -12.18
CA GLN A 40 -7.43 -3.48 -11.24
C GLN A 40 -8.03 -2.33 -10.43
N ASP A 41 -8.76 -1.42 -11.08
CA ASP A 41 -9.47 -0.32 -10.42
C ASP A 41 -10.57 -0.83 -9.49
N ASP A 42 -11.33 -1.85 -9.93
CA ASP A 42 -12.37 -2.48 -9.10
C ASP A 42 -11.79 -3.12 -7.84
N ASP A 43 -10.69 -3.87 -7.97
CA ASP A 43 -9.98 -4.46 -6.83
C ASP A 43 -9.45 -3.37 -5.85
N PHE A 44 -8.93 -2.25 -6.38
CA PHE A 44 -8.47 -1.13 -5.55
C PHE A 44 -9.64 -0.50 -4.78
N ASN A 45 -10.78 -0.27 -5.45
CA ASN A 45 -11.98 0.26 -4.82
C ASN A 45 -12.52 -0.69 -3.73
N GLU A 46 -12.46 -1.99 -3.95
CA GLU A 46 -12.81 -2.99 -2.93
C GLU A 46 -11.89 -2.88 -1.70
N LEU A 47 -10.58 -2.75 -1.93
CA LEU A 47 -9.61 -2.60 -0.84
C LEU A 47 -9.86 -1.33 -0.02
N VAL A 48 -10.14 -0.21 -0.68
CA VAL A 48 -10.51 1.06 -0.02
C VAL A 48 -11.81 0.89 0.80
N ALA A 49 -12.83 0.25 0.24
CA ALA A 49 -14.08 0.00 0.96
C ALA A 49 -13.88 -0.88 2.22
N ARG A 50 -12.99 -1.87 2.14
CA ARG A 50 -12.60 -2.69 3.29
C ARG A 50 -11.88 -1.86 4.35
N PHE A 51 -10.99 -0.96 3.96
CA PHE A 51 -10.31 -0.06 4.88
C PHE A 51 -11.30 0.86 5.61
N GLU A 52 -12.26 1.46 4.91
CA GLU A 52 -13.29 2.31 5.52
C GLU A 52 -14.17 1.53 6.51
N THR A 53 -14.48 0.27 6.21
CA THR A 53 -15.20 -0.62 7.14
C THR A 53 -14.37 -0.88 8.40
N LEU A 54 -13.08 -1.21 8.23
CA LEU A 54 -12.13 -1.42 9.33
C LEU A 54 -12.01 -0.19 10.23
N ARG A 55 -11.97 1.01 9.62
CA ARG A 55 -11.93 2.28 10.35
C ARG A 55 -13.18 2.53 11.18
N GLY A 56 -14.35 2.12 10.70
CA GLY A 56 -15.61 2.20 11.44
C GLY A 56 -15.74 1.15 12.55
N GLU A 57 -15.15 -0.04 12.37
CA GLU A 57 -15.18 -1.12 13.38
C GLU A 57 -14.18 -0.87 14.53
N TYR A 58 -13.02 -0.27 14.24
CA TYR A 58 -11.94 -0.07 15.20
C TYR A 58 -11.64 1.42 15.41
N GLU A 59 -12.47 2.06 16.25
CA GLU A 59 -12.41 3.50 16.49
C GLU A 59 -11.32 3.95 17.50
N THR A 60 -10.65 3.00 18.17
CA THR A 60 -9.66 3.31 19.21
C THR A 60 -8.28 2.76 18.88
N LEU A 61 -7.24 3.54 19.18
CA LEU A 61 -5.84 3.13 19.01
C LEU A 61 -5.52 1.84 19.80
N GLY A 62 -6.06 1.72 21.01
CA GLY A 62 -5.88 0.53 21.86
C GLY A 62 -6.43 -0.73 21.21
N GLY A 63 -7.66 -0.68 20.68
CA GLY A 63 -8.27 -1.82 19.99
C GLY A 63 -7.51 -2.24 18.73
N CYS A 64 -7.05 -1.28 17.91
CA CYS A 64 -6.21 -1.57 16.75
C CYS A 64 -4.89 -2.25 17.16
N PHE A 65 -4.25 -1.76 18.23
CA PHE A 65 -3.01 -2.34 18.73
C PHE A 65 -3.20 -3.78 19.24
N GLU A 66 -4.24 -4.03 20.02
CA GLU A 66 -4.54 -5.38 20.54
C GLU A 66 -4.78 -6.37 19.40
N LEU A 67 -5.54 -5.97 18.37
CA LEU A 67 -5.77 -6.81 17.19
C LEU A 67 -4.46 -7.12 16.45
N LEU A 68 -3.66 -6.10 16.15
CA LEU A 68 -2.38 -6.26 15.44
C LEU A 68 -1.38 -7.12 16.24
N ALA A 69 -1.31 -6.91 17.56
CA ALA A 69 -0.48 -7.71 18.45
C ALA A 69 -0.94 -9.17 18.46
N SER A 70 -2.25 -9.41 18.59
CA SER A 70 -2.80 -10.78 18.63
C SER A 70 -2.59 -11.56 17.33
N THR A 71 -2.72 -10.89 16.18
CA THR A 71 -2.55 -11.50 14.86
C THR A 71 -1.09 -11.72 14.49
N SER A 72 -0.18 -10.90 15.04
CA SER A 72 1.26 -11.02 14.81
C SER A 72 1.95 -11.98 15.77
N ALA A 73 1.34 -12.29 16.92
CA ALA A 73 1.94 -13.09 17.98
C ALA A 73 2.42 -14.46 17.50
N ASN A 74 3.64 -14.84 17.88
CA ASN A 74 4.31 -16.10 17.49
C ASN A 74 4.53 -16.26 15.97
N THR A 75 4.58 -15.15 15.22
CA THR A 75 4.91 -15.15 13.79
C THR A 75 6.21 -14.37 13.54
N ALA A 76 6.76 -14.49 12.33
CA ALA A 76 7.91 -13.68 11.91
C ALA A 76 7.60 -12.17 11.82
N VAL A 77 6.33 -11.77 11.88
CA VAL A 77 5.90 -10.36 11.84
C VAL A 77 6.08 -9.66 13.19
N GLU A 78 5.97 -10.38 14.31
CA GLU A 78 6.07 -9.83 15.66
C GLU A 78 7.31 -8.95 15.89
N PRO A 79 8.55 -9.39 15.59
CA PRO A 79 9.74 -8.54 15.76
C PRO A 79 9.75 -7.31 14.84
N ILE A 80 9.10 -7.40 13.67
CA ILE A 80 8.99 -6.27 12.72
C ILE A 80 8.03 -5.22 13.28
N LEU A 81 6.84 -5.63 13.74
CA LEU A 81 5.87 -4.74 14.38
C LEU A 81 6.46 -4.06 15.61
N LEU A 82 7.20 -4.80 16.45
CA LEU A 82 7.90 -4.24 17.60
C LEU A 82 8.90 -3.15 17.18
N SER A 83 9.72 -3.43 16.17
CA SER A 83 10.68 -2.47 15.64
C SER A 83 10.00 -1.19 15.16
N ILE A 84 8.89 -1.29 14.41
CA ILE A 84 8.12 -0.12 13.95
C ILE A 84 7.67 0.75 15.14
N MET A 85 7.11 0.13 16.18
CA MET A 85 6.64 0.85 17.37
C MET A 85 7.80 1.53 18.11
N GLN A 86 8.96 0.88 18.22
CA GLN A 86 10.15 1.47 18.84
C GLN A 86 10.65 2.71 18.07
N HIS A 87 10.55 2.72 16.73
CA HIS A 87 10.89 3.91 15.94
C HIS A 87 9.94 5.09 16.23
N PHE A 88 8.65 4.82 16.52
CA PHE A 88 7.72 5.88 16.91
C PHE A 88 8.05 6.50 18.27
N MET A 89 8.69 5.74 19.17
CA MET A 89 9.06 6.22 20.51
C MET A 89 10.21 7.25 20.48
N ILE A 90 11.05 7.23 19.45
CA ILE A 90 12.20 8.17 19.34
C ILE A 90 11.87 9.46 18.58
N ILE A 91 10.65 9.60 18.06
CA ILE A 91 10.20 10.83 17.40
C ILE A 91 10.21 11.98 18.43
N PRO A 92 10.70 13.19 18.08
CA PRO A 92 10.76 14.32 18.99
C PRO A 92 9.43 14.61 19.71
N GLU A 93 9.51 15.14 20.93
CA GLU A 93 8.33 15.43 21.76
C GLU A 93 7.66 16.78 21.42
N ASP A 94 8.32 17.64 20.65
CA ASP A 94 7.71 18.88 20.17
C ASP A 94 6.43 18.57 19.38
N VAL A 95 5.30 19.13 19.83
CA VAL A 95 3.97 18.77 19.33
C VAL A 95 3.82 19.02 17.83
N SER A 96 4.36 20.13 17.34
CA SER A 96 4.23 20.51 15.93
C SER A 96 5.08 19.62 15.03
N VAL A 97 6.31 19.36 15.43
CA VAL A 97 7.24 18.49 14.70
C VAL A 97 6.74 17.04 14.74
N ARG A 98 6.29 16.57 15.91
CA ARG A 98 5.73 15.23 16.10
C ARG A 98 4.54 14.98 15.19
N LEU A 99 3.63 15.96 15.07
CA LEU A 99 2.50 15.87 14.15
C LEU A 99 2.96 15.72 12.69
N SER A 100 3.93 16.51 12.25
CA SER A 100 4.50 16.41 10.91
C SER A 100 5.14 15.04 10.63
N TYR A 101 5.86 14.46 11.59
CA TYR A 101 6.39 13.09 11.48
C TYR A 101 5.27 12.06 11.31
N PHE A 102 4.23 12.12 12.14
CA PHE A 102 3.13 11.15 12.07
C PHE A 102 2.30 11.30 10.79
N ARG A 103 2.10 12.52 10.25
CA ARG A 103 1.47 12.73 8.93
C ARG A 103 2.29 12.11 7.81
N LEU A 104 3.61 12.31 7.83
CA LEU A 104 4.50 11.71 6.85
C LEU A 104 4.43 10.18 6.91
N ILE A 105 4.55 9.61 8.11
CA ILE A 105 4.47 8.16 8.33
C ILE A 105 3.10 7.60 7.89
N GLU A 106 2.00 8.27 8.25
CA GLU A 106 0.66 7.88 7.82
C GLU A 106 0.56 7.82 6.30
N SER A 107 1.01 8.86 5.60
CA SER A 107 1.00 8.90 4.14
C SER A 107 1.86 7.80 3.53
N CYS A 108 3.04 7.51 4.11
CA CYS A 108 3.88 6.40 3.70
C CYS A 108 3.18 5.04 3.88
N VAL A 109 2.55 4.80 5.03
CA VAL A 109 1.79 3.56 5.30
C VAL A 109 0.62 3.42 4.33
N ASN A 110 -0.08 4.52 4.04
CA ASN A 110 -1.15 4.54 3.07
C ASN A 110 -0.67 4.14 1.67
N GLU A 111 0.47 4.66 1.22
CA GLU A 111 1.02 4.33 -0.10
C GLU A 111 1.53 2.88 -0.22
N ILE A 112 2.03 2.31 0.89
CA ILE A 112 2.47 0.91 0.98
C ILE A 112 1.27 -0.05 0.97
N VAL A 113 0.25 0.24 1.79
CA VAL A 113 -0.89 -0.68 2.02
C VAL A 113 -1.98 -0.51 0.98
N LEU A 114 -2.31 0.73 0.59
CA LEU A 114 -3.29 1.09 -0.43
C LEU A 114 -2.57 1.54 -1.71
N HIS A 115 -1.74 0.66 -2.26
CA HIS A 115 -0.99 0.96 -3.47
C HIS A 115 -1.96 1.19 -4.64
N LYS A 116 -1.83 2.34 -5.33
CA LYS A 116 -2.77 2.80 -6.38
C LYS A 116 -2.96 1.80 -7.52
N ASN A 117 -1.97 0.95 -7.75
CA ASN A 117 -2.02 -0.07 -8.79
C ASN A 117 -2.70 -1.37 -8.34
N GLY A 118 -3.24 -1.47 -7.12
CA GLY A 118 -3.83 -2.74 -6.64
C GLY A 118 -2.85 -3.91 -6.77
N VAL A 119 -1.57 -3.68 -6.55
CA VAL A 119 -0.52 -4.68 -6.69
C VAL A 119 0.40 -4.48 -5.50
N ASP A 120 0.87 -5.58 -4.93
CA ASP A 120 1.79 -5.54 -3.81
C ASP A 120 3.06 -4.78 -4.23
N PRO A 121 3.70 -4.02 -3.31
CA PRO A 121 4.99 -3.40 -3.60
C PRO A 121 6.01 -4.42 -4.12
N ASP A 122 6.87 -3.96 -5.03
CA ASP A 122 8.03 -4.75 -5.43
C ASP A 122 9.05 -4.79 -4.28
N PHE A 123 9.14 -5.94 -3.62
CA PHE A 123 10.01 -6.14 -2.44
C PHE A 123 11.49 -6.35 -2.80
N ASP A 124 11.83 -6.54 -4.08
CA ASP A 124 13.21 -6.72 -4.54
C ASP A 124 13.82 -5.41 -5.07
N SER A 125 13.01 -4.37 -5.25
CA SER A 125 13.39 -3.06 -5.77
C SER A 125 13.47 -1.98 -4.69
N GLN A 126 14.11 -0.85 -5.01
CA GLN A 126 14.06 0.33 -4.15
C GLN A 126 12.65 0.92 -4.13
N PHE A 127 12.06 1.00 -2.94
CA PHE A 127 10.77 1.65 -2.73
C PHE A 127 10.92 3.18 -2.75
N HIS A 128 10.20 3.84 -3.65
CA HIS A 128 10.19 5.29 -3.80
C HIS A 128 8.76 5.78 -3.55
N PHE A 129 8.60 6.71 -2.62
CA PHE A 129 7.31 7.34 -2.38
C PHE A 129 6.97 8.28 -3.55
N GLU A 130 5.80 8.11 -4.14
CA GLU A 130 5.26 8.93 -5.21
C GLU A 130 4.74 10.26 -4.68
N THR A 131 4.22 10.27 -3.45
CA THR A 131 3.59 11.46 -2.86
C THR A 131 4.67 12.46 -2.42
N PRO A 132 4.70 13.68 -2.97
CA PRO A 132 5.68 14.69 -2.55
C PRO A 132 5.46 15.08 -1.09
N VAL A 133 6.54 15.20 -0.33
CA VAL A 133 6.48 15.56 1.10
C VAL A 133 5.72 16.88 1.32
N SER A 134 5.87 17.86 0.42
CA SER A 134 5.16 19.14 0.47
C SER A 134 3.63 19.05 0.35
N GLU A 135 3.11 17.93 -0.17
CA GLU A 135 1.66 17.68 -0.27
C GLU A 135 1.11 16.98 0.99
N ILE A 136 2.00 16.48 1.86
CA ILE A 136 1.65 15.71 3.06
C ILE A 136 1.66 16.56 4.33
N ILE A 137 2.65 17.46 4.47
CA ILE A 137 2.85 18.29 5.68
C ILE A 137 2.19 19.65 5.61
#